data_AF-A0A0F0LLG9-F1
#
_entry.id   AF-A0A0F0LLG9-F1
#
_cell.length_a   1.000
_cell.length_b   1.000
_cell.length_c   1.000
_cell.angle_alpha   90.00
_cell.angle_beta   90.00
_cell.angle_gamma   90.00
#
_symmetry.space_group_name_H-M   'P 1'
#
loop_
_entity.id
_entity.type
_entity.pdbx_description
1 polymer ?
#
loop_
_entity_poly.entity_id
_entity_poly.type
_entity_poly.pdbx_seq_one_letter_code
_entity_poly.pdbx_strand_id
1 'polypeptide(L)'
;MTVTHCLCNKQSYPGVMTEEPDPADLPDLPRGIALAWGMAASPQRGPKREMSVERIVEAAVALADGEGLGAVSMAAVAKTLGFTPMSLYRYVTAKDDLLLLMQEEASGLPPLPESGAAVRGWREEAERLYRAHLDVYLRHPWLLSLPISGTPVTPGTAAWMDAYLAAFVETPLDQDERMGAMLAIMGQSRWYGTVAAGYAEAARSSGLTLEEVGAQEAALFRALIDADAYPHARAALDEGAIDGDKDPMAFGIERVLDGIATHIERLAGARPDAPRTPPVFVPENPALAADKRVRAAAKSVREAEKALRAAQKNERQVRKDAAERIARSAAV
;
A
#
# COMPACT_ATOMS: atom_id res chain seq x y z
N MET A 1 -2.27 -20.34 -39.05
CA MET A 1 -1.95 -19.87 -37.69
C MET A 1 -3.23 -19.30 -37.12
N THR A 2 -3.96 -20.16 -36.42
CA THR A 2 -5.37 -19.97 -36.08
C THR A 2 -5.44 -19.30 -34.71
N VAL A 3 -6.03 -18.11 -34.66
CA VAL A 3 -6.34 -17.40 -33.41
C VAL A 3 -7.58 -18.05 -32.82
N THR A 4 -7.39 -18.82 -31.76
CA THR A 4 -8.48 -19.43 -30.98
C THR A 4 -9.20 -18.32 -30.22
N HIS A 5 -10.40 -17.98 -30.68
CA HIS A 5 -11.36 -17.12 -29.96
C HIS A 5 -11.71 -17.77 -28.62
N CYS A 6 -11.41 -17.08 -27.52
CA CYS A 6 -11.88 -17.47 -26.19
C CYS A 6 -13.37 -17.12 -26.10
N LEU A 7 -14.22 -18.13 -25.92
CA LEU A 7 -15.66 -17.97 -25.74
C LEU A 7 -15.94 -17.47 -24.32
N CYS A 8 -16.19 -16.17 -24.17
CA CYS A 8 -16.77 -15.62 -22.94
C CYS A 8 -18.19 -16.17 -22.74
N ASN A 9 -18.38 -16.95 -21.69
CA ASN A 9 -19.67 -17.39 -21.20
C ASN A 9 -20.45 -16.17 -20.66
N LYS A 10 -21.53 -15.77 -21.35
CA LYS A 10 -22.44 -14.71 -20.91
C LYS A 10 -23.36 -15.24 -19.81
N GLN A 11 -22.91 -15.18 -18.55
CA GLN A 11 -23.80 -15.37 -17.41
C GLN A 11 -24.63 -14.07 -17.24
N SER A 12 -25.90 -14.11 -17.62
CA SER A 12 -26.83 -12.97 -17.49
C SER A 12 -27.16 -12.68 -16.02
N TYR A 13 -26.74 -11.52 -15.52
CA TYR A 13 -27.29 -10.91 -14.31
C TYR A 13 -28.58 -10.16 -14.65
N PRO A 14 -29.71 -10.40 -13.96
CA PRO A 14 -30.94 -9.66 -14.20
C PRO A 14 -30.86 -8.29 -13.50
N GLY A 15 -30.92 -7.18 -14.27
CA GLY A 15 -31.40 -5.91 -13.72
C GLY A 15 -30.62 -4.62 -13.97
N VAL A 16 -29.54 -4.60 -14.75
CA VAL A 16 -28.94 -3.33 -15.21
C VAL A 16 -28.66 -3.43 -16.70
N MET A 17 -29.54 -2.86 -17.52
CA MET A 17 -29.20 -2.49 -18.89
C MET A 17 -28.25 -1.30 -18.82
N THR A 18 -26.94 -1.55 -18.68
CA THR A 18 -25.95 -0.54 -18.98
C THR A 18 -25.82 -0.49 -20.50
N GLU A 19 -26.42 0.51 -21.14
CA GLU A 19 -25.91 0.96 -22.43
C GLU A 19 -24.42 1.22 -22.24
N GLU A 20 -23.60 0.50 -23.01
CA GLU A 20 -22.17 0.73 -23.08
C GLU A 20 -22.00 2.19 -23.55
N PRO A 21 -21.34 3.07 -22.79
CA PRO A 21 -21.26 4.48 -23.13
C PRO A 21 -20.66 4.64 -24.52
N ASP A 22 -21.25 5.51 -25.35
CA ASP A 22 -20.70 5.84 -26.66
C ASP A 22 -19.23 6.26 -26.46
N PRO A 23 -18.26 5.73 -27.23
CA PRO A 23 -16.87 6.18 -27.16
C PRO A 23 -16.69 7.71 -27.26
N ALA A 24 -17.66 8.42 -27.85
CA ALA A 24 -17.71 9.88 -27.91
C ALA A 24 -18.10 10.57 -26.59
N ASP A 25 -18.70 9.85 -25.63
CA ASP A 25 -19.13 10.34 -24.31
C ASP A 25 -18.11 10.04 -23.20
N LEU A 26 -16.97 9.42 -23.53
CA LEU A 26 -15.88 9.25 -22.58
C LEU A 26 -15.28 10.63 -22.20
N PRO A 27 -15.07 10.91 -20.90
CA PRO A 27 -14.41 12.14 -20.50
C PRO A 27 -13.03 12.24 -21.15
N ASP A 28 -12.62 13.46 -21.50
CA ASP A 28 -11.33 13.72 -22.15
C ASP A 28 -10.19 13.15 -21.30
N LEU A 29 -9.60 12.04 -21.74
CA LEU A 29 -8.72 11.24 -20.90
C LEU A 29 -7.35 11.90 -20.76
N PRO A 30 -6.78 11.95 -19.54
CA PRO A 30 -5.38 12.32 -19.35
C PRO A 30 -4.46 11.48 -20.24
N ARG A 31 -3.45 12.11 -20.84
CA ARG A 31 -2.61 11.47 -21.86
C ARG A 31 -1.89 10.21 -21.35
N GLY A 32 -1.38 10.20 -20.12
CA GLY A 32 -0.81 9.00 -19.51
C GLY A 32 -1.78 7.82 -19.44
N ILE A 33 -3.05 8.08 -19.09
CA ILE A 33 -4.12 7.07 -19.08
C ILE A 33 -4.40 6.59 -20.52
N ALA A 34 -4.59 7.51 -21.47
CA ALA A 34 -4.82 7.15 -22.86
C ALA A 34 -3.66 6.33 -23.47
N LEU A 35 -2.42 6.61 -23.07
CA LEU A 35 -1.24 5.81 -23.45
C LEU A 35 -1.27 4.41 -22.83
N ALA A 36 -1.61 4.28 -21.55
CA ALA A 36 -1.73 2.98 -20.87
C ALA A 36 -2.78 2.08 -21.54
N TRP A 37 -3.92 2.67 -21.96
CA TRP A 37 -4.97 1.97 -22.73
C TRP A 37 -4.63 1.77 -24.21
N GLY A 38 -3.47 2.24 -24.70
CA GLY A 38 -3.09 2.14 -26.11
C GLY A 38 -3.93 2.99 -27.07
N MET A 39 -4.74 3.92 -26.55
CA MET A 39 -5.64 4.78 -27.34
C MET A 39 -4.94 6.03 -27.88
N ALA A 40 -3.88 6.49 -27.22
CA ALA A 40 -3.04 7.56 -27.74
C ALA A 40 -1.97 7.00 -28.70
N ALA A 41 -2.03 7.42 -29.96
CA ALA A 41 -1.01 7.05 -30.94
C ALA A 41 0.36 7.62 -30.54
N SER A 42 1.35 6.74 -30.30
CA SER A 42 2.76 7.14 -30.33
C SER A 42 3.11 7.67 -31.74
N PRO A 43 3.93 8.73 -31.88
CA PRO A 43 4.30 9.24 -33.19
C PRO A 43 4.88 8.12 -34.09
N GLN A 44 4.09 7.67 -35.06
CA GLN A 44 4.51 6.62 -36.00
C GLN A 44 5.07 7.24 -37.28
N ARG A 45 6.39 7.18 -37.48
CA ARG A 45 7.03 7.14 -38.81
C ARG A 45 8.53 6.78 -38.72
N GLY A 46 8.94 5.67 -39.35
CA GLY A 46 10.34 5.33 -39.66
C GLY A 46 10.75 3.86 -39.42
N PRO A 47 11.57 3.22 -40.29
CA PRO A 47 12.02 1.82 -40.11
C PRO A 47 13.11 1.69 -39.04
N LYS A 48 12.95 0.72 -38.12
CA LYS A 48 13.77 0.36 -36.94
C LYS A 48 13.75 1.39 -35.78
N ARG A 49 12.95 1.07 -34.75
CA ARG A 49 12.76 1.85 -33.51
C ARG A 49 14.02 1.89 -32.66
N GLU A 50 14.65 3.04 -32.58
CA GLU A 50 15.60 3.35 -31.52
C GLU A 50 14.91 3.76 -30.21
N MET A 51 13.68 4.32 -30.25
CA MET A 51 12.95 4.82 -29.07
C MET A 51 11.43 4.63 -29.18
N SER A 52 10.80 4.13 -28.11
CA SER A 52 9.34 3.94 -27.95
C SER A 52 8.91 4.17 -26.50
N VAL A 53 7.60 4.30 -26.24
CA VAL A 53 7.08 4.48 -24.86
C VAL A 53 7.50 3.32 -23.97
N GLU A 54 7.37 2.09 -24.48
CA GLU A 54 7.71 0.86 -23.76
C GLU A 54 9.19 0.88 -23.33
N ARG A 55 10.12 1.20 -24.26
CA ARG A 55 11.56 1.31 -23.95
C ARG A 55 11.87 2.45 -22.96
N ILE A 56 11.12 3.55 -23.00
CA ILE A 56 11.27 4.66 -22.05
C ILE A 56 10.84 4.20 -20.65
N VAL A 57 9.71 3.51 -20.55
CA VAL A 57 9.16 3.01 -19.29
C VAL A 57 10.06 1.92 -18.70
N GLU A 58 10.48 0.93 -19.50
CA GLU A 58 11.42 -0.13 -19.09
C GLU A 58 12.71 0.46 -18.50
N ALA A 59 13.31 1.46 -19.17
CA ALA A 59 14.52 2.11 -18.69
C ALA A 59 14.28 2.92 -17.41
N ALA A 60 13.11 3.54 -17.26
CA ALA A 60 12.75 4.27 -16.06
C ALA A 60 12.47 3.35 -14.87
N VAL A 61 11.81 2.20 -15.08
CA VAL A 61 11.60 1.16 -14.06
C VAL A 61 12.94 0.58 -13.62
N ALA A 62 13.82 0.21 -14.55
CA ALA A 62 15.15 -0.32 -14.22
C ALA A 62 16.00 0.69 -13.42
N LEU A 63 15.90 1.98 -13.76
CA LEU A 63 16.57 3.04 -13.00
C LEU A 63 15.97 3.17 -11.58
N ALA A 64 14.64 3.08 -11.44
CA ALA A 64 13.97 3.15 -10.16
C ALA A 64 14.26 1.94 -9.26
N ASP A 65 14.39 0.74 -9.84
CA ASP A 65 14.75 -0.49 -9.12
C ASP A 65 16.18 -0.44 -8.58
N GLY A 66 17.10 0.16 -9.34
CA GLY A 66 18.51 0.25 -8.96
C GLY A 66 18.84 1.41 -8.03
N GLU A 67 18.30 2.61 -8.29
CA GLU A 67 18.69 3.85 -7.62
C GLU A 67 17.53 4.54 -6.86
N GLY A 68 16.35 3.93 -6.87
CA GLY A 68 15.15 4.46 -6.24
C GLY A 68 14.44 5.53 -7.06
N LEU A 69 13.23 5.89 -6.63
CA LEU A 69 12.36 6.83 -7.35
C LEU A 69 12.98 8.22 -7.54
N GLY A 70 13.82 8.65 -6.58
CA GLY A 70 14.47 9.96 -6.58
C GLY A 70 15.43 10.16 -7.76
N ALA A 71 16.04 9.08 -8.27
CA ALA A 71 16.93 9.12 -9.42
C ALA A 71 16.18 9.32 -10.75
N VAL A 72 14.87 9.04 -10.78
CA VAL A 72 14.06 9.09 -11.98
C VAL A 72 13.72 10.54 -12.34
N SER A 73 14.36 11.00 -13.41
CA SER A 73 14.06 12.26 -14.07
C SER A 73 14.03 12.08 -15.59
N MET A 74 13.33 12.96 -16.30
CA MET A 74 13.30 12.94 -17.78
C MET A 74 14.71 12.96 -18.37
N ALA A 75 15.64 13.70 -17.74
CA ALA A 75 17.02 13.78 -18.19
C ALA A 75 17.83 12.51 -17.89
N ALA A 76 17.63 11.90 -16.71
CA ALA A 76 18.30 10.65 -16.36
C ALA A 76 17.88 9.50 -17.29
N VAL A 77 16.58 9.34 -17.52
CA VAL A 77 16.05 8.29 -18.43
C VAL A 77 16.55 8.52 -19.86
N ALA A 78 16.54 9.78 -20.34
CA ALA A 78 17.08 10.10 -21.65
C ALA A 78 18.56 9.73 -21.79
N LYS A 79 19.36 10.07 -20.77
CA LYS A 79 20.79 9.74 -20.71
C LYS A 79 21.02 8.23 -20.75
N THR A 80 20.25 7.46 -19.97
CA THR A 80 20.31 5.98 -19.97
C THR A 80 20.06 5.39 -21.35
N LEU A 81 19.15 6.00 -22.11
CA LEU A 81 18.81 5.56 -23.47
C LEU A 81 19.70 6.16 -24.57
N GLY A 82 20.62 7.06 -24.24
CA GLY A 82 21.46 7.76 -25.22
C GLY A 82 20.76 8.86 -26.02
N PHE A 83 19.64 9.40 -25.51
CA PHE A 83 18.87 10.48 -26.14
C PHE A 83 18.92 11.79 -25.35
N THR A 84 18.43 12.85 -25.98
CA THR A 84 18.20 14.14 -25.31
C THR A 84 16.86 14.14 -24.56
N PRO A 85 16.71 14.88 -23.45
CA PRO A 85 15.44 14.99 -22.73
C PRO A 85 14.29 15.47 -23.63
N MET A 86 14.58 16.40 -24.54
CA MET A 86 13.61 16.92 -25.51
C MET A 86 13.02 15.84 -26.43
N SER A 87 13.80 14.76 -26.69
CA SER A 87 13.32 13.65 -27.50
C SER A 87 12.28 12.79 -26.79
N LEU A 88 12.38 12.65 -25.46
CA LEU A 88 11.43 11.87 -24.64
C LEU A 88 10.06 12.54 -24.54
N TYR A 89 10.03 13.88 -24.45
CA TYR A 89 8.79 14.65 -24.36
C TYR A 89 7.82 14.44 -25.55
N ARG A 90 8.30 13.92 -26.68
CA ARG A 90 7.44 13.53 -27.82
C ARG A 90 6.58 12.30 -27.53
N TYR A 91 7.02 11.45 -26.61
CA TYR A 91 6.38 10.19 -26.24
C TYR A 91 5.62 10.33 -24.91
N VAL A 92 6.26 10.95 -23.92
CA VAL A 92 5.71 11.13 -22.58
C VAL A 92 5.78 12.60 -22.18
N THR A 93 4.61 13.25 -22.06
CA THR A 93 4.50 14.71 -22.00
C THR A 93 4.89 15.32 -20.66
N ALA A 94 4.74 14.57 -19.58
CA ALA A 94 5.08 15.01 -18.23
C ALA A 94 5.74 13.89 -17.41
N LYS A 95 6.44 14.28 -16.34
CA LYS A 95 6.97 13.31 -15.37
C LYS A 95 5.85 12.46 -14.76
N ASP A 96 4.69 13.05 -14.49
CA ASP A 96 3.57 12.34 -13.89
C ASP A 96 3.00 11.27 -14.83
N ASP A 97 2.95 11.53 -16.15
CA ASP A 97 2.59 10.50 -17.15
C ASP A 97 3.60 9.35 -17.14
N LEU A 98 4.90 9.66 -16.99
CA LEU A 98 5.95 8.63 -16.90
C LEU A 98 5.77 7.78 -15.64
N LEU A 99 5.52 8.42 -14.49
CA LEU A 99 5.30 7.71 -13.22
C LEU A 99 4.08 6.80 -13.28
N LEU A 100 2.99 7.23 -13.92
CA LEU A 100 1.80 6.42 -14.13
C LEU A 100 2.11 5.19 -15.00
N LEU A 101 2.81 5.38 -16.12
CA LEU A 101 3.18 4.28 -17.01
C LEU A 101 4.19 3.32 -16.37
N MET A 102 5.12 3.83 -15.57
CA MET A 102 6.01 3.00 -14.74
C MET A 102 5.22 2.19 -13.73
N GLN A 103 4.24 2.79 -13.05
CA GLN A 103 3.39 2.09 -12.10
C GLN A 103 2.64 0.94 -12.78
N GLU A 104 2.06 1.18 -13.95
CA GLU A 104 1.37 0.18 -14.76
C GLU A 104 2.31 -0.98 -15.12
N GLU A 105 3.48 -0.67 -15.67
CA GLU A 105 4.49 -1.68 -16.08
C GLU A 105 4.97 -2.52 -14.89
N ALA A 106 5.33 -1.87 -13.79
CA ALA A 106 5.88 -2.54 -12.61
C ALA A 106 4.83 -3.36 -11.85
N SER A 107 3.57 -2.93 -11.87
CA SER A 107 2.48 -3.68 -11.26
C SER A 107 2.14 -4.94 -12.05
N GLY A 108 2.27 -4.87 -13.38
CA GLY A 108 1.97 -5.97 -14.29
C GLY A 108 0.54 -6.50 -14.15
N LEU A 109 0.32 -7.70 -14.67
CA LEU A 109 -0.97 -8.39 -14.56
C LEU A 109 -1.00 -9.34 -13.35
N PRO A 110 -2.18 -9.55 -12.74
CA PRO A 110 -2.32 -10.56 -11.70
C PRO A 110 -1.97 -11.95 -12.26
N PRO A 111 -1.28 -12.81 -11.49
CA PRO A 111 -0.94 -14.14 -11.95
C PRO A 111 -2.21 -14.98 -12.13
N LEU A 112 -2.31 -15.62 -13.29
CA LEU A 112 -3.39 -16.56 -13.58
C LEU A 112 -3.32 -17.77 -12.62
N PRO A 113 -4.47 -18.38 -12.30
CA PRO A 113 -4.47 -19.65 -11.63
C PRO A 113 -3.66 -20.71 -12.39
N GLU A 114 -2.93 -21.55 -11.66
CA GLU A 114 -2.23 -22.68 -12.28
C GLU A 114 -3.24 -23.60 -12.97
N SER A 115 -2.96 -23.94 -14.22
CA SER A 115 -3.84 -24.81 -15.01
C SER A 115 -3.95 -26.18 -14.35
N GLY A 116 -5.15 -26.57 -13.93
CA GLY A 116 -5.41 -27.85 -13.27
C GLY A 116 -5.34 -27.83 -11.74
N ALA A 117 -5.15 -26.67 -11.11
CA ALA A 117 -5.33 -26.53 -9.68
C ALA A 117 -6.79 -26.85 -9.28
N ALA A 118 -6.98 -27.48 -8.11
CA ALA A 118 -8.30 -27.68 -7.53
C ALA A 118 -9.04 -26.33 -7.41
N VAL A 119 -10.38 -26.37 -7.35
CA VAL A 119 -11.20 -25.18 -7.10
C VAL A 119 -10.74 -24.56 -5.79
N ARG A 120 -10.03 -23.42 -5.88
CA ARG A 120 -9.61 -22.66 -4.72
C ARG A 120 -10.83 -21.99 -4.11
N GLY A 121 -11.01 -22.13 -2.81
CA GLY A 121 -11.99 -21.32 -2.08
C GLY A 121 -11.58 -19.85 -2.15
N TRP A 122 -12.55 -18.94 -1.94
CA TRP A 122 -12.32 -17.48 -1.95
C TRP A 122 -11.10 -17.06 -1.10
N ARG A 123 -10.86 -17.75 0.02
CA ARG A 123 -9.77 -17.44 0.94
C ARG A 123 -8.41 -17.73 0.33
N GLU A 124 -8.22 -18.91 -0.25
CA GLU A 124 -6.97 -19.29 -0.90
C GLU A 124 -6.68 -18.41 -2.13
N GLU A 125 -7.73 -18.04 -2.85
CA GLU A 125 -7.66 -17.14 -3.99
C GLU A 125 -7.19 -15.73 -3.58
N ALA A 126 -7.84 -15.16 -2.56
CA ALA A 126 -7.48 -13.87 -1.97
C ALA A 126 -6.05 -13.87 -1.39
N GLU A 127 -5.64 -14.95 -0.73
CA GLU A 127 -4.29 -15.08 -0.15
C GLU A 127 -3.21 -15.17 -1.24
N ARG A 128 -3.50 -15.85 -2.36
CA ARG A 128 -2.58 -15.86 -3.51
C ARG A 128 -2.43 -14.46 -4.11
N LEU A 129 -3.54 -13.74 -4.31
CA LEU A 129 -3.51 -12.39 -4.86
C LEU A 129 -2.79 -11.42 -3.91
N TYR A 130 -2.97 -11.57 -2.60
CA TYR A 130 -2.22 -10.83 -1.58
C TYR A 130 -0.71 -11.04 -1.74
N ARG A 131 -0.25 -12.30 -1.81
CA ARG A 131 1.17 -12.63 -1.99
C ARG A 131 1.72 -12.07 -3.29
N ALA A 132 1.00 -12.25 -4.39
CA ALA A 132 1.43 -11.76 -5.69
C ALA A 132 1.57 -10.23 -5.71
N HIS A 133 0.66 -9.52 -5.06
CA HIS A 133 0.73 -8.06 -4.96
C HIS A 133 1.84 -7.61 -4.00
N LEU A 134 2.09 -8.37 -2.94
CA LEU A 134 3.24 -8.14 -2.06
C LEU A 134 4.57 -8.35 -2.80
N ASP A 135 4.70 -9.40 -3.61
CA ASP A 135 5.90 -9.67 -4.42
C ASP A 135 6.21 -8.52 -5.39
N VAL A 136 5.17 -7.89 -5.96
CA VAL A 136 5.32 -6.67 -6.77
C VAL A 136 5.97 -5.55 -5.94
N TYR A 137 5.48 -5.28 -4.73
CA TYR A 137 6.06 -4.24 -3.87
C TYR A 137 7.48 -4.57 -3.41
N LEU A 138 7.79 -5.84 -3.15
CA LEU A 138 9.14 -6.26 -2.77
C LEU A 138 10.12 -6.15 -3.93
N ARG A 139 9.67 -6.41 -5.17
CA ARG A 139 10.47 -6.27 -6.40
C ARG A 139 10.67 -4.81 -6.79
N HIS A 140 9.64 -3.98 -6.62
CA HIS A 140 9.62 -2.57 -7.00
C HIS A 140 9.28 -1.65 -5.81
N PRO A 141 10.14 -1.53 -4.78
CA PRO A 141 9.82 -0.79 -3.54
C PRO A 141 9.48 0.69 -3.76
N TRP A 142 9.96 1.28 -4.85
CA TRP A 142 9.67 2.67 -5.21
C TRP A 142 8.18 2.93 -5.49
N LEU A 143 7.39 1.90 -5.83
CA LEU A 143 5.93 2.01 -5.96
C LEU A 143 5.28 2.54 -4.68
N LEU A 144 5.83 2.19 -3.52
CA LEU A 144 5.30 2.57 -2.20
C LEU A 144 5.57 4.04 -1.86
N SER A 145 6.51 4.68 -2.58
CA SER A 145 6.84 6.10 -2.47
C SER A 145 5.96 7.00 -3.34
N LEU A 146 5.17 6.43 -4.26
CA LEU A 146 4.23 7.19 -5.07
C LEU A 146 3.08 7.72 -4.20
N PRO A 147 2.71 9.00 -4.34
CA PRO A 147 1.58 9.56 -3.62
C PRO A 147 0.27 8.94 -4.09
N ILE A 148 -0.63 8.66 -3.16
CA ILE A 148 -1.99 8.18 -3.46
C ILE A 148 -2.86 9.42 -3.73
N SER A 149 -2.98 9.82 -4.99
CA SER A 149 -3.86 10.92 -5.42
C SER A 149 -5.20 10.44 -6.02
N GLY A 150 -5.50 9.15 -5.85
CA GLY A 150 -6.57 8.41 -6.51
C GLY A 150 -6.02 7.12 -7.12
N THR A 151 -6.89 6.19 -7.52
CA THR A 151 -6.48 4.99 -8.28
C THR A 151 -6.50 5.34 -9.77
N PRO A 152 -5.35 5.41 -10.46
CA PRO A 152 -5.33 5.62 -11.91
C PRO A 152 -6.03 4.45 -12.59
N VAL A 153 -7.05 4.73 -13.41
CA VAL A 153 -7.78 3.68 -14.14
C VAL A 153 -6.95 3.27 -15.35
N THR A 154 -6.12 2.25 -15.15
CA THR A 154 -5.21 1.66 -16.14
C THR A 154 -5.57 0.18 -16.35
N PRO A 155 -5.22 -0.44 -17.49
CA PRO A 155 -5.55 -1.84 -17.74
C PRO A 155 -5.07 -2.81 -16.64
N GLY A 156 -3.85 -2.63 -16.13
CA GLY A 156 -3.27 -3.44 -15.05
C GLY A 156 -4.04 -3.27 -13.76
N THR A 157 -4.30 -2.04 -13.32
CA THR A 157 -5.12 -1.79 -12.11
C THR A 157 -6.53 -2.37 -12.23
N ALA A 158 -7.15 -2.29 -13.41
CA ALA A 158 -8.45 -2.88 -13.68
C ALA A 158 -8.40 -4.41 -13.64
N ALA A 159 -7.37 -5.03 -14.19
CA ALA A 159 -7.17 -6.48 -14.15
C ALA A 159 -6.96 -6.99 -12.72
N TRP A 160 -6.17 -6.28 -11.91
CA TRP A 160 -6.01 -6.61 -10.49
C TRP A 160 -7.33 -6.50 -9.72
N MET A 161 -8.09 -5.43 -9.95
CA MET A 161 -9.43 -5.26 -9.36
C MET A 161 -10.36 -6.41 -9.74
N ASP A 162 -10.44 -6.74 -11.03
CA ASP A 162 -11.26 -7.84 -11.55
C ASP A 162 -10.88 -9.19 -10.90
N ALA A 163 -9.59 -9.49 -10.79
CA ALA A 163 -9.11 -10.71 -10.16
C ALA A 163 -9.50 -10.81 -8.67
N TYR A 164 -9.41 -9.72 -7.91
CA TYR A 164 -9.85 -9.70 -6.51
C TYR A 164 -11.37 -9.85 -6.39
N LEU A 165 -12.15 -9.17 -7.23
CA LEU A 165 -13.61 -9.29 -7.21
C LEU A 165 -14.06 -10.70 -7.61
N ALA A 166 -13.40 -11.31 -8.60
CA ALA A 166 -13.63 -12.68 -9.03
C ALA A 166 -13.45 -13.70 -7.90
N ALA A 167 -12.48 -13.47 -7.00
CA ALA A 167 -12.21 -14.33 -5.84
C ALA A 167 -13.43 -14.48 -4.90
N PHE A 168 -14.31 -13.49 -4.86
CA PHE A 168 -15.47 -13.46 -3.97
C PHE A 168 -16.80 -13.76 -4.67
N VAL A 169 -16.81 -14.12 -5.96
CA VAL A 169 -18.05 -14.30 -6.73
C VAL A 169 -18.99 -15.35 -6.13
N GLU A 170 -18.44 -16.45 -5.64
CA GLU A 170 -19.18 -17.56 -5.03
C GLU A 170 -19.54 -17.31 -3.54
N THR A 171 -19.29 -16.10 -3.03
CA THR A 171 -19.62 -15.71 -1.65
C THR A 171 -20.91 -14.88 -1.62
N PRO A 172 -21.61 -14.82 -0.48
CA PRO A 172 -22.80 -13.99 -0.32
C PRO A 172 -22.52 -12.49 -0.23
N LEU A 173 -21.26 -12.05 -0.36
CA LEU A 173 -20.90 -10.63 -0.30
C LEU A 173 -21.50 -9.87 -1.49
N ASP A 174 -22.04 -8.68 -1.22
CA ASP A 174 -22.45 -7.74 -2.25
C ASP A 174 -21.25 -7.01 -2.90
N GLN A 175 -21.50 -6.15 -3.90
CA GLN A 175 -20.41 -5.49 -4.64
C GLN A 175 -19.60 -4.52 -3.78
N ASP A 176 -20.25 -3.80 -2.86
CA ASP A 176 -19.59 -2.85 -1.98
C ASP A 176 -18.72 -3.59 -0.95
N GLU A 177 -19.21 -4.71 -0.42
CA GLU A 177 -18.48 -5.59 0.49
C GLU A 177 -17.27 -6.25 -0.20
N ARG A 178 -17.41 -6.68 -1.45
CA ARG A 178 -16.28 -7.23 -2.25
C ARG A 178 -15.19 -6.17 -2.48
N MET A 179 -15.58 -4.96 -2.84
CA MET A 179 -14.66 -3.82 -2.97
C MET A 179 -13.97 -3.51 -1.63
N GLY A 180 -14.71 -3.51 -0.53
CA GLY A 180 -14.18 -3.32 0.81
C GLY A 180 -13.17 -4.41 1.21
N ALA A 181 -13.48 -5.68 0.93
CA ALA A 181 -12.59 -6.81 1.17
C ALA A 181 -11.30 -6.70 0.36
N MET A 182 -11.40 -6.38 -0.93
CA MET A 182 -10.25 -6.12 -1.81
C MET A 182 -9.36 -5.02 -1.23
N LEU A 183 -9.93 -3.86 -0.89
CA LEU A 183 -9.18 -2.72 -0.35
C LEU A 183 -8.50 -3.07 0.99
N ALA A 184 -9.17 -3.84 1.86
CA ALA A 184 -8.60 -4.29 3.11
C ALA A 184 -7.38 -5.20 2.91
N ILE A 185 -7.47 -6.16 1.98
CA ILE A 185 -6.37 -7.08 1.66
C ILE A 185 -5.21 -6.36 0.97
N MET A 186 -5.49 -5.52 -0.04
CA MET A 186 -4.47 -4.71 -0.70
C MET A 186 -3.81 -3.71 0.27
N GLY A 187 -4.57 -3.17 1.21
CA GLY A 187 -4.05 -2.31 2.27
C GLY A 187 -3.01 -3.03 3.13
N GLN A 188 -3.25 -4.30 3.47
CA GLN A 188 -2.28 -5.12 4.20
C GLN A 188 -1.02 -5.41 3.40
N SER A 189 -1.12 -5.75 2.11
CA SER A 189 0.07 -6.00 1.28
C SER A 189 0.90 -4.72 1.12
N ARG A 190 0.25 -3.57 0.95
CA ARG A 190 0.92 -2.28 0.85
C ARG A 190 1.59 -1.87 2.17
N TRP A 191 0.94 -2.10 3.31
CA TRP A 191 1.53 -1.82 4.63
C TRP A 191 2.77 -2.68 4.86
N TYR A 192 2.68 -3.99 4.65
CA TYR A 192 3.83 -4.91 4.72
C TYR A 192 4.95 -4.39 3.82
N GLY A 193 4.65 -4.16 2.54
CA GLY A 193 5.62 -3.70 1.56
C GLY A 193 6.31 -2.41 2.01
N THR A 194 5.56 -1.46 2.58
CA THR A 194 6.10 -0.18 3.09
C THR A 194 7.10 -0.41 4.22
N VAL A 195 6.77 -1.28 5.18
CA VAL A 195 7.66 -1.62 6.29
C VAL A 195 8.92 -2.32 5.75
N ALA A 196 8.76 -3.37 4.96
CA ALA A 196 9.87 -4.14 4.39
C ALA A 196 10.82 -3.26 3.53
N ALA A 197 10.25 -2.38 2.70
CA ALA A 197 11.02 -1.42 1.91
C ALA A 197 11.83 -0.45 2.79
N GLY A 198 11.25 0.01 3.90
CA GLY A 198 11.92 0.87 4.88
C GLY A 198 13.13 0.19 5.53
N TYR A 199 12.98 -1.05 6.00
CA TYR A 199 14.10 -1.81 6.56
C TYR A 199 15.18 -2.11 5.51
N ALA A 200 14.78 -2.47 4.28
CA ALA A 200 15.73 -2.70 3.19
C ALA A 200 16.53 -1.44 2.84
N GLU A 201 15.91 -0.26 2.88
CA GLU A 201 16.61 1.00 2.67
C GLU A 201 17.54 1.36 3.84
N ALA A 202 17.11 1.12 5.08
CA ALA A 202 17.96 1.30 6.25
C ALA A 202 19.21 0.39 6.20
N ALA A 203 19.05 -0.87 5.77
CA ALA A 203 20.16 -1.80 5.56
C ALA A 203 21.13 -1.29 4.47
N ARG A 204 20.62 -0.90 3.29
CA ARG A 204 21.44 -0.36 2.20
C ARG A 204 22.24 0.88 2.59
N SER A 205 21.60 1.84 3.27
CA SER A 205 22.21 3.12 3.62
C SER A 205 23.21 3.04 4.78
N SER A 206 23.03 2.09 5.71
CA SER A 206 23.94 1.86 6.83
C SER A 206 25.06 0.86 6.53
N GLY A 207 24.90 0.02 5.49
CA GLY A 207 25.80 -1.09 5.19
C GLY A 207 25.61 -2.31 6.10
N LEU A 208 24.55 -2.31 6.93
CA LEU A 208 24.18 -3.42 7.81
C LEU A 208 23.30 -4.44 7.08
N THR A 209 23.25 -5.65 7.62
CA THR A 209 22.23 -6.65 7.26
C THR A 209 20.86 -6.27 7.83
N LEU A 210 19.78 -6.84 7.27
CA LEU A 210 18.42 -6.64 7.80
C LEU A 210 18.28 -7.03 9.27
N GLU A 211 18.94 -8.13 9.67
CA GLU A 211 18.94 -8.62 11.05
C GLU A 211 19.63 -7.63 11.99
N GLU A 212 20.77 -7.08 11.59
CA GLU A 212 21.49 -6.06 12.36
C GLU A 212 20.69 -4.77 12.52
N VAL A 213 19.97 -4.33 11.48
CA VAL A 213 19.06 -3.17 11.56
C VAL A 213 17.97 -3.42 12.59
N GLY A 214 17.31 -4.58 12.53
CA GLY A 214 16.27 -4.97 13.50
C GLY A 214 16.82 -5.07 14.93
N ALA A 215 17.99 -5.67 15.11
CA ALA A 215 18.64 -5.79 16.41
C ALA A 215 19.02 -4.42 17.00
N GLN A 216 19.53 -3.51 16.17
CA GLN A 216 19.86 -2.14 16.59
C GLN A 216 18.60 -1.37 17.01
N GLU A 217 17.50 -1.49 16.27
CA GLU A 217 16.22 -0.89 16.63
C GLU A 217 15.68 -1.46 17.95
N ALA A 218 15.69 -2.78 18.11
CA ALA A 218 15.26 -3.44 19.34
C ALA A 218 16.11 -2.99 20.55
N ALA A 219 17.42 -2.80 20.38
CA ALA A 219 18.29 -2.25 21.43
C ALA A 219 17.92 -0.81 21.80
N LEU A 220 17.59 0.04 20.81
CA LEU A 220 17.10 1.40 21.06
C LEU A 220 15.78 1.41 21.82
N PHE A 221 14.82 0.57 21.42
CA PHE A 221 13.57 0.43 22.14
C PHE A 221 13.80 -0.06 23.57
N ARG A 222 14.68 -1.05 23.77
CA ARG A 222 15.02 -1.53 25.11
C ARG A 222 15.62 -0.44 26.00
N ALA A 223 16.44 0.44 25.45
CA ALA A 223 17.09 1.52 26.19
C ALA A 223 16.14 2.68 26.54
N LEU A 224 15.11 2.93 25.71
CA LEU A 224 14.24 4.11 25.83
C LEU A 224 12.85 3.82 26.41
N ILE A 225 12.32 2.62 26.21
CA ILE A 225 10.99 2.22 26.69
C ILE A 225 11.13 1.69 28.12
N ASP A 226 10.94 2.61 29.05
CA ASP A 226 10.96 2.38 30.50
C ASP A 226 9.63 1.80 31.01
N ALA A 227 9.71 0.85 31.95
CA ALA A 227 8.55 0.14 32.50
C ALA A 227 7.57 1.06 33.24
N ASP A 228 8.07 2.08 33.94
CA ASP A 228 7.24 2.99 34.74
C ASP A 228 6.47 3.97 33.83
N ALA A 229 7.05 4.32 32.68
CA ALA A 229 6.43 5.22 31.70
C ALA A 229 5.57 4.50 30.66
N TYR A 230 5.97 3.29 30.24
CA TYR A 230 5.40 2.56 29.12
C TYR A 230 5.22 1.06 29.46
N PRO A 231 4.44 0.70 30.49
CA PRO A 231 4.39 -0.66 31.02
C PRO A 231 3.97 -1.71 29.98
N HIS A 232 3.03 -1.39 29.10
CA HIS A 232 2.56 -2.33 28.07
C HIS A 232 3.58 -2.51 26.93
N ALA A 233 4.23 -1.44 26.50
CA ALA A 233 5.27 -1.52 25.47
C ALA A 233 6.51 -2.23 26.00
N ARG A 234 6.86 -1.98 27.27
CA ARG A 234 7.93 -2.71 27.96
C ARG A 234 7.63 -4.21 28.05
N ALA A 235 6.42 -4.59 28.48
CA ALA A 235 6.03 -5.99 28.54
C ALA A 235 6.14 -6.68 27.17
N ALA A 236 5.64 -6.04 26.11
CA ALA A 236 5.75 -6.57 24.75
C ALA A 236 7.22 -6.75 24.30
N LEU A 237 8.10 -5.78 24.61
CA LEU A 237 9.53 -5.89 24.33
C LEU A 237 10.21 -7.02 25.10
N ASP A 238 9.86 -7.21 26.39
CA ASP A 238 10.43 -8.26 27.22
C ASP A 238 10.02 -9.66 26.75
N GLU A 239 8.84 -9.76 26.13
CA GLU A 239 8.32 -10.98 25.50
C GLU A 239 8.83 -11.17 24.05
N GLY A 240 9.68 -10.28 23.55
CA GLY A 240 10.28 -10.40 22.21
C GLY A 240 9.34 -10.03 21.07
N ALA A 241 8.36 -9.14 21.28
CA ALA A 241 7.43 -8.73 20.23
C ALA A 241 8.06 -7.90 19.09
N ILE A 242 9.32 -7.44 19.25
CA ILE A 242 10.04 -6.64 18.25
C ILE A 242 11.18 -7.42 17.60
N ASP A 243 11.92 -8.24 18.36
CA ASP A 243 13.08 -9.01 17.89
C ASP A 243 12.88 -10.53 17.95
N GLY A 244 11.65 -11.00 18.12
CA GLY A 244 11.30 -12.42 18.08
C GLY A 244 11.02 -12.94 16.67
N ASP A 245 10.95 -14.26 16.55
CA ASP A 245 10.83 -14.97 15.26
C ASP A 245 9.44 -14.87 14.59
N LYS A 246 8.45 -14.32 15.28
CA LYS A 246 7.07 -14.25 14.77
C LYS A 246 6.93 -13.06 13.84
N ASP A 247 6.49 -13.30 12.61
CA ASP A 247 6.10 -12.23 11.68
C ASP A 247 4.75 -11.61 12.12
N PRO A 248 4.73 -10.37 12.66
CA PRO A 248 3.50 -9.72 13.07
C PRO A 248 2.59 -9.39 11.89
N MET A 249 3.13 -9.35 10.66
CA MET A 249 2.38 -9.00 9.47
C MET A 249 1.57 -10.19 8.93
N ALA A 250 2.10 -11.42 9.04
CA ALA A 250 1.34 -12.65 8.80
C ALA A 250 0.07 -12.70 9.68
N PHE A 251 0.20 -12.34 10.96
CA PHE A 251 -0.95 -12.22 11.85
C PHE A 251 -1.97 -11.21 11.33
N GLY A 252 -1.52 -10.05 10.83
CA GLY A 252 -2.39 -8.99 10.31
C GLY A 252 -3.28 -9.46 9.15
N ILE A 253 -2.70 -10.09 8.13
CA ILE A 253 -3.48 -10.59 6.98
C ILE A 253 -4.42 -11.73 7.38
N GLU A 254 -3.99 -12.65 8.24
CA GLU A 254 -4.87 -13.71 8.73
C GLU A 254 -6.09 -13.15 9.44
N ARG A 255 -5.93 -12.14 10.30
CA ARG A 255 -7.07 -11.54 11.01
C ARG A 255 -8.01 -10.80 10.07
N VAL A 256 -7.51 -10.18 9.00
CA VAL A 256 -8.36 -9.60 7.94
C VAL A 256 -9.18 -10.70 7.26
N LEU A 257 -8.55 -11.79 6.86
CA LEU A 257 -9.24 -12.91 6.20
C LEU A 257 -10.24 -13.60 7.15
N ASP A 258 -9.91 -13.77 8.43
CA ASP A 258 -10.80 -14.33 9.45
C ASP A 258 -12.03 -13.44 9.68
N GLY A 259 -11.84 -12.12 9.69
CA GLY A 259 -12.93 -11.15 9.79
C GLY A 259 -13.90 -11.23 8.60
N ILE A 260 -13.36 -11.36 7.38
CA ILE A 260 -14.16 -11.56 6.16
C ILE A 260 -14.91 -12.90 6.23
N ALA A 261 -14.24 -13.99 6.62
CA ALA A 261 -14.85 -15.31 6.76
C ALA A 261 -16.02 -15.29 7.75
N THR A 262 -15.81 -14.70 8.94
CA THR A 262 -16.84 -14.54 9.97
C THR A 262 -18.02 -13.72 9.44
N HIS A 263 -17.77 -12.70 8.62
CA HIS A 263 -18.83 -11.92 8.01
C HIS A 263 -19.65 -12.72 7.00
N ILE A 264 -18.99 -13.48 6.12
CA ILE A 264 -19.61 -14.40 5.17
C ILE A 264 -20.48 -15.43 5.90
N GLU A 265 -19.98 -16.03 6.98
CA GLU A 265 -20.72 -16.99 7.81
C GLU A 265 -21.97 -16.36 8.45
N ARG A 266 -21.86 -15.12 8.96
CA ARG A 266 -23.01 -14.39 9.52
C ARG A 266 -24.09 -14.11 8.45
N LEU A 267 -23.68 -13.75 7.23
CA LEU A 267 -24.61 -13.56 6.12
C LEU A 267 -25.30 -14.88 5.75
N ALA A 268 -24.56 -15.98 5.72
CA ALA A 268 -25.10 -17.32 5.44
C ALA A 268 -26.04 -17.85 6.54
N GLY A 269 -25.81 -17.49 7.82
CA GLY A 269 -26.60 -17.92 8.98
C GLY A 269 -27.84 -17.08 9.31
N ALA A 270 -28.04 -15.95 8.61
CA ALA A 270 -29.20 -15.05 8.68
C ALA A 270 -29.73 -14.66 10.08
N ARG A 271 -29.09 -13.65 10.67
CA ARG A 271 -29.84 -12.44 11.08
C ARG A 271 -28.98 -11.24 10.65
N PRO A 272 -29.40 -10.42 9.68
CA PRO A 272 -28.67 -9.19 9.39
C PRO A 272 -28.71 -8.34 10.67
N ASP A 273 -27.58 -8.24 11.35
CA ASP A 273 -27.39 -7.19 12.34
C ASP A 273 -27.70 -5.86 11.65
N ALA A 274 -28.35 -4.94 12.35
CA ALA A 274 -28.52 -3.58 11.86
C ALA A 274 -27.15 -3.09 11.35
N PRO A 275 -27.08 -2.47 10.16
CA PRO A 275 -25.82 -2.02 9.59
C PRO A 275 -25.12 -1.17 10.65
N ARG A 276 -23.98 -1.65 11.14
CA ARG A 276 -23.12 -0.82 11.97
C ARG A 276 -22.61 0.24 11.03
N THR A 277 -23.11 1.47 11.16
CA THR A 277 -22.54 2.60 10.46
C THR A 277 -21.05 2.62 10.81
N PRO A 278 -20.16 2.35 9.83
CA PRO A 278 -18.74 2.38 10.13
C PRO A 278 -18.39 3.81 10.57
N PRO A 279 -17.43 3.98 11.51
CA PRO A 279 -16.90 5.30 11.79
C PRO A 279 -16.30 5.85 10.50
N VAL A 280 -17.00 6.79 9.85
CA VAL A 280 -16.50 7.47 8.65
C VAL A 280 -15.39 8.40 9.12
N PHE A 281 -14.17 8.18 8.65
CA PHE A 281 -13.11 9.16 8.80
C PHE A 281 -13.46 10.36 7.90
N VAL A 282 -13.96 11.44 8.50
CA VAL A 282 -14.20 12.69 7.79
C VAL A 282 -12.95 13.55 7.96
N PRO A 283 -12.20 13.86 6.88
CA PRO A 283 -11.05 14.74 6.96
C PRO A 283 -11.46 16.09 7.54
N GLU A 284 -10.63 16.67 8.43
CA GLU A 284 -10.87 18.02 8.93
C GLU A 284 -10.93 19.01 7.77
N ASN A 285 -11.89 19.93 7.82
CA ASN A 285 -12.01 21.00 6.84
C ASN A 285 -10.73 21.89 6.88
N PRO A 286 -9.98 22.05 5.77
CA PRO A 286 -8.76 22.85 5.75
C PRO A 286 -8.95 24.30 6.24
N ALA A 287 -10.15 24.86 6.07
CA ALA A 287 -10.48 26.19 6.56
C ALA A 287 -10.48 26.27 8.10
N LEU A 288 -10.85 25.19 8.79
CA LEU A 288 -10.78 25.11 10.26
C LEU A 288 -9.33 25.10 10.75
N ALA A 289 -8.43 24.38 10.06
CA ALA A 289 -7.01 24.37 10.37
C ALA A 289 -6.33 25.74 10.17
N ALA A 290 -6.90 26.59 9.31
CA ALA A 290 -6.45 27.96 9.08
C ALA A 290 -6.98 28.97 10.12
N ASP A 291 -8.03 28.63 10.87
CA ASP A 291 -8.67 29.52 11.83
C ASP A 291 -7.73 29.87 13.00
N LYS A 292 -7.67 31.17 13.33
CA LYS A 292 -6.76 31.69 14.36
C LYS A 292 -7.11 31.18 15.76
N ARG A 293 -8.40 31.01 16.08
CA ARG A 293 -8.86 30.51 17.38
C ARG A 293 -8.55 29.02 17.51
N VAL A 294 -8.75 28.24 16.44
CA VAL A 294 -8.37 26.82 16.40
C VAL A 294 -6.88 26.65 16.60
N ARG A 295 -6.03 27.44 15.92
CA ARG A 295 -4.57 27.40 16.12
C ARG A 295 -4.14 27.78 17.53
N ALA A 296 -4.79 28.80 18.13
CA ALA A 296 -4.51 29.21 19.50
C ALA A 296 -4.90 28.13 20.51
N ALA A 297 -6.07 27.50 20.34
CA ALA A 297 -6.50 26.37 21.16
C ALA A 297 -5.54 25.18 21.01
N ALA A 298 -5.17 24.80 19.79
CA ALA A 298 -4.21 23.73 19.54
C ALA A 298 -2.82 24.03 20.14
N LYS A 299 -2.39 25.30 20.15
CA LYS A 299 -1.16 25.72 20.85
C LYS A 299 -1.29 25.52 22.36
N SER A 300 -2.40 25.95 22.96
CA SER A 300 -2.69 25.75 24.39
C SER A 300 -2.68 24.27 24.78
N VAL A 301 -3.31 23.40 23.96
CA VAL A 301 -3.28 21.94 24.15
C VAL A 301 -1.85 21.42 24.13
N ARG A 302 -1.03 21.81 23.14
CA ARG A 302 0.39 21.40 23.07
C ARG A 302 1.21 21.86 24.28
N GLU A 303 0.98 23.06 24.78
CA GLU A 303 1.64 23.57 25.98
C GLU A 303 1.21 22.80 27.23
N ALA A 304 -0.08 22.51 27.37
CA ALA A 304 -0.62 21.69 28.45
C ALA A 304 -0.10 20.25 28.40
N GLU A 305 -0.04 19.62 27.22
CA GLU A 305 0.55 18.29 27.04
C GLU A 305 2.04 18.28 27.40
N LYS A 306 2.79 19.32 27.01
CA LYS A 306 4.20 19.45 27.40
C LYS A 306 4.37 19.56 28.92
N ALA A 307 3.53 20.37 29.56
CA ALA A 307 3.51 20.51 31.02
C ALA A 307 3.12 19.19 31.71
N LEU A 308 2.11 18.49 31.19
CA LEU A 308 1.68 17.19 31.69
C LEU A 308 2.80 16.15 31.59
N ARG A 309 3.49 16.06 30.45
CA ARG A 309 4.63 15.16 30.27
C ARG A 309 5.76 15.47 31.26
N ALA A 310 6.04 16.75 31.51
CA ALA A 310 7.04 17.17 32.49
C ALA A 310 6.63 16.82 33.94
N ALA A 311 5.37 17.04 34.30
CA ALA A 311 4.82 16.70 35.60
C ALA A 311 4.85 15.19 35.84
N GLN A 312 4.43 14.38 34.86
CA GLN A 312 4.48 12.93 34.92
C GLN A 312 5.92 12.40 35.04
N LYS A 313 6.89 13.02 34.35
CA LYS A 313 8.32 12.68 34.50
C LYS A 313 8.81 12.96 35.91
N ASN A 314 8.46 14.11 36.47
CA ASN A 314 8.82 14.47 37.85
C ASN A 314 8.19 13.52 38.87
N GLU A 315 6.90 13.20 38.72
CA GLU A 315 6.20 12.25 39.58
C GLU A 315 6.90 10.88 39.58
N ARG A 316 7.27 10.37 38.40
CA ARG A 316 8.02 9.11 38.29
C ARG A 316 9.37 9.17 38.99
N GLN A 317 10.15 10.24 38.81
CA GLN A 317 11.44 10.39 39.48
C GLN A 317 11.29 10.37 41.00
N VAL A 318 10.31 11.11 41.54
CA VAL A 318 10.04 11.16 42.97
C VAL A 318 9.63 9.78 43.51
N ARG A 319 8.80 9.04 42.78
CA ARG A 319 8.40 7.66 43.14
C ARG A 319 9.59 6.71 43.16
N LYS A 320 10.47 6.77 42.15
CA LYS A 320 11.69 5.97 42.08
C LYS A 320 12.63 6.27 43.24
N ASP A 321 12.89 7.55 43.51
CA ASP A 321 13.74 7.98 44.63
C ASP A 321 13.15 7.52 45.98
N ALA A 322 11.83 7.54 46.13
CA ALA A 322 11.15 7.06 47.33
C ALA A 322 11.28 5.54 47.50
N ALA A 323 11.09 4.77 46.43
CA ALA A 323 11.25 3.31 46.45
C ALA A 323 12.68 2.91 46.85
N GLU A 324 13.69 3.57 46.28
CA GLU A 324 15.09 3.32 46.65
C GLU A 324 15.40 3.67 48.11
N ARG A 325 14.83 4.77 48.63
CA ARG A 325 14.98 5.13 50.05
C ARG A 325 14.37 4.05 50.96
N ILE A 326 13.17 3.57 50.63
CA ILE A 326 12.49 2.51 51.38
C ILE A 326 13.32 1.22 51.35
N ALA A 327 13.80 0.80 50.17
CA ALA A 327 14.64 -0.39 50.03
C ALA A 327 15.94 -0.30 50.84
N ARG A 328 16.62 0.87 50.83
CA ARG A 328 17.83 1.11 51.64
C ARG A 328 17.55 1.05 53.15
N SER A 329 16.39 1.54 53.60
CA SER A 329 16.03 1.49 55.03
C SER A 329 15.64 0.10 55.52
N ALA A 330 15.22 -0.81 54.62
CA ALA A 330 14.84 -2.19 54.96
C ALA A 330 16.03 -3.16 54.99
N ALA A 331 17.21 -2.75 54.50
CA ALA A 331 18.42 -3.56 54.44
C ALA A 331 19.38 -3.35 55.64
N VAL A 332 18.99 -2.51 56.59
CA VAL A 332 19.69 -2.21 57.86
C VAL A 332 18.92 -2.86 59.01
#